data_AF-A0A3D1CHF5-F1
#
_entry.id   AF-A0A3D1CHF5-F1
#
_cell.length_a   1.000
_cell.length_b   1.000
_cell.length_c   1.000
_cell.angle_alpha   90.00
_cell.angle_beta   90.00
_cell.angle_gamma   90.00
#
_symmetry.space_group_name_H-M   'P 1'
#
loop_
_entity.id
_entity.type
_entity.pdbx_description
1 polymer ?
#
loop_
_entity_poly.entity_id
_entity_poly.type
_entity_poly.pdbx_seq_one_letter_code
_entity_poly.pdbx_strand_id
1 'polypeptide(L)'
;MKGHNYIEASIHAILSFQMLEEVLKICIGLSYEIIQLSVPKPVKFRFQEKDINNLPLGSLISKYKDISSKPEQADEIKKITKWRNFIAHNAFRHEFLSRTGKSPFDKHSPEDIGKVLTETTRLISCLAEEIKELQQILKSLKGNKA
;
A
#
# COMPACT_ATOMS: atom_id res chain seq x y z
N MET A 1 -10.23 2.75 31.65
CA MET A 1 -10.56 2.83 30.21
C MET A 1 -9.51 2.07 29.41
N LYS A 2 -9.78 0.83 28.98
CA LYS A 2 -8.80 0.00 28.21
C LYS A 2 -9.11 -0.09 26.69
N GLY A 3 -10.27 0.42 26.24
CA GLY A 3 -10.74 0.30 24.84
C GLY A 3 -10.45 1.49 23.90
N HIS A 4 -10.11 2.69 24.42
CA HIS A 4 -9.80 3.84 23.54
C HIS A 4 -8.55 3.60 22.68
N ASN A 5 -7.52 2.96 23.24
CA ASN A 5 -6.26 2.71 22.55
C ASN A 5 -6.43 1.75 21.34
N TYR A 6 -7.30 0.74 21.43
CA TYR A 6 -7.42 -0.27 20.36
C TYR A 6 -8.12 0.27 19.11
N ILE A 7 -9.24 1.00 19.28
CA ILE A 7 -9.95 1.61 18.15
C ILE A 7 -9.08 2.68 17.48
N GLU A 8 -8.44 3.53 18.28
CA GLU A 8 -7.54 4.57 17.78
C GLU A 8 -6.38 3.98 16.97
N ALA A 9 -5.68 2.97 17.53
CA ALA A 9 -4.64 2.24 16.81
C ALA A 9 -5.17 1.61 15.52
N SER A 10 -6.37 1.03 15.54
CA SER A 10 -7.02 0.43 14.36
C SER A 10 -7.32 1.48 13.28
N ILE A 11 -7.80 2.66 13.66
CA ILE A 11 -8.07 3.77 12.73
C ILE A 11 -6.77 4.23 12.07
N HIS A 12 -5.71 4.46 12.86
CA HIS A 12 -4.42 4.86 12.32
C HIS A 12 -3.81 3.79 11.40
N ALA A 13 -3.96 2.51 11.75
CA ALA A 13 -3.51 1.42 10.90
C ALA A 13 -4.29 1.37 9.57
N ILE A 14 -5.63 1.50 9.58
CA ILE A 14 -6.43 1.56 8.35
C ILE A 14 -6.02 2.76 7.49
N LEU A 15 -5.83 3.94 8.10
CA LEU A 15 -5.39 5.14 7.38
C LEU A 15 -4.02 4.94 6.72
N SER A 16 -3.06 4.34 7.42
CA SER A 16 -1.74 4.04 6.83
C SER A 16 -1.85 3.02 5.68
N PHE A 17 -2.72 2.01 5.76
CA PHE A 17 -2.97 1.14 4.61
C PHE A 17 -3.55 1.89 3.41
N GLN A 18 -4.41 2.89 3.65
CA GLN A 18 -4.93 3.73 2.57
C GLN A 18 -3.83 4.58 1.92
N MET A 19 -2.92 5.13 2.72
CA MET A 19 -1.75 5.85 2.20
C MET A 19 -0.83 4.93 1.40
N LEU A 20 -0.61 3.71 1.88
CA LEU A 20 0.15 2.69 1.16
C LEU A 20 -0.48 2.33 -0.19
N GLU A 21 -1.81 2.22 -0.27
CA GLU A 21 -2.53 2.02 -1.53
C GLU A 21 -2.27 3.18 -2.50
N GLU A 22 -2.40 4.44 -2.06
CA GLU A 22 -2.18 5.61 -2.93
C GLU A 22 -0.73 5.73 -3.40
N VAL A 23 0.23 5.49 -2.51
CA VAL A 23 1.66 5.53 -2.85
C VAL A 23 2.01 4.43 -3.87
N LEU A 24 1.45 3.22 -3.73
CA LEU A 24 1.59 2.16 -4.75
C LEU A 24 1.02 2.58 -6.11
N LYS A 25 -0.16 3.22 -6.14
CA LYS A 25 -0.75 3.71 -7.40
C LYS A 25 0.17 4.71 -8.09
N ILE A 26 0.80 5.61 -7.32
CA ILE A 26 1.76 6.58 -7.86
C ILE A 26 3.00 5.87 -8.42
N CYS A 27 3.60 4.92 -7.68
CA CYS A 27 4.74 4.14 -8.18
C CYS A 27 4.42 3.43 -9.50
N ILE A 28 3.27 2.76 -9.57
CA ILE A 28 2.85 2.02 -10.76
C ILE A 28 2.57 2.98 -11.93
N GLY A 29 1.86 4.08 -11.68
CA GLY A 29 1.55 5.08 -12.70
C GLY A 29 2.81 5.70 -13.30
N LEU A 30 3.76 6.14 -12.47
CA LEU A 30 5.05 6.69 -12.93
C LEU A 30 5.85 5.66 -13.73
N SER A 31 5.90 4.42 -13.26
CA SER A 31 6.61 3.33 -13.95
C SER A 31 6.00 3.05 -15.33
N TYR A 32 4.67 2.98 -15.43
CA TYR A 32 4.00 2.79 -16.71
C TYR A 32 4.17 3.99 -17.65
N GLU A 33 4.21 5.22 -17.15
CA GLU A 33 4.51 6.40 -17.96
C GLU A 33 5.93 6.35 -18.53
N ILE A 34 6.91 5.96 -17.71
CA ILE A 34 8.30 5.74 -18.14
C ILE A 34 8.37 4.65 -19.22
N ILE A 35 7.70 3.52 -19.01
CA ILE A 35 7.62 2.43 -19.98
C ILE A 35 7.00 2.93 -21.28
N GLN A 36 5.87 3.65 -21.22
CA GLN A 36 5.21 4.19 -22.41
C GLN A 36 6.11 5.13 -23.22
N LEU A 37 6.95 5.93 -22.55
CA LEU A 37 7.94 6.77 -23.21
C LEU A 37 9.13 5.97 -23.77
N SER A 38 9.43 4.81 -23.22
CA SER A 38 10.60 4.00 -23.61
C SER A 38 10.29 2.97 -24.68
N VAL A 39 9.01 2.62 -24.87
CA VAL A 39 8.55 1.65 -25.86
C VAL A 39 8.73 2.19 -27.29
N PRO A 40 9.35 1.42 -28.21
CA PRO A 40 9.57 1.86 -29.58
C PRO A 40 8.25 1.92 -30.38
N LYS A 41 8.18 2.83 -31.37
CA LYS A 41 6.97 3.12 -32.18
C LYS A 41 6.15 1.91 -32.67
N PRO A 42 6.74 0.78 -33.15
CA PRO A 42 5.93 -0.35 -33.62
C PRO A 42 5.18 -1.09 -32.50
N VAL A 43 5.61 -0.94 -31.24
CA VAL A 43 5.01 -1.63 -30.09
C VAL A 43 3.97 -0.70 -29.44
N LYS A 44 2.74 -1.18 -29.32
CA LYS A 44 1.66 -0.45 -28.66
C LYS A 44 1.65 -0.77 -27.17
N PHE A 45 2.11 0.16 -26.35
CA PHE A 45 1.86 0.17 -24.90
C PHE A 45 0.93 1.35 -24.58
N ARG A 46 -0.29 1.04 -24.13
CA ARG A 46 -1.29 2.04 -23.74
C ARG A 46 -1.70 1.77 -22.30
N PHE A 47 -1.37 2.70 -21.43
CA PHE A 47 -1.82 2.70 -20.04
C PHE A 47 -2.76 3.89 -19.83
N GLN A 48 -3.82 3.71 -19.05
CA GLN A 48 -4.70 4.78 -18.59
C GLN A 48 -4.79 4.77 -17.06
N GLU A 49 -4.82 5.95 -16.42
CA GLU A 49 -4.90 6.07 -14.95
C GLU A 49 -6.06 5.26 -14.34
N LYS A 50 -7.19 5.18 -15.05
CA LYS A 50 -8.35 4.38 -14.65
C LYS A 50 -8.06 2.88 -14.45
N ASP A 51 -7.01 2.37 -15.11
CA ASP A 51 -6.60 0.97 -15.03
C ASP A 51 -5.93 0.64 -13.70
N ILE A 52 -5.55 1.66 -12.91
CA ILE A 52 -4.93 1.53 -11.57
C ILE A 52 -5.86 2.02 -10.46
N ASN A 53 -6.58 3.13 -10.67
CA ASN A 53 -7.26 3.86 -9.60
C ASN A 53 -8.28 3.00 -8.81
N ASN A 54 -8.92 2.04 -9.48
CA ASN A 54 -9.94 1.17 -8.89
C ASN A 54 -9.44 -0.22 -8.52
N LEU A 55 -8.12 -0.48 -8.62
CA LEU A 55 -7.58 -1.79 -8.29
C LEU A 55 -7.54 -2.01 -6.78
N PRO A 56 -7.88 -3.22 -6.31
CA PRO A 56 -7.69 -3.57 -4.92
C PRO A 56 -6.20 -3.69 -4.59
N LEU A 57 -5.84 -3.47 -3.32
CA LEU A 57 -4.45 -3.52 -2.83
C LEU A 57 -3.68 -4.76 -3.28
N GLY A 58 -4.30 -5.95 -3.28
CA GLY A 58 -3.66 -7.18 -3.77
C GLY A 58 -3.24 -7.13 -5.24
N SER A 59 -4.06 -6.51 -6.09
CA SER A 59 -3.75 -6.29 -7.51
C SER A 59 -2.68 -5.21 -7.69
N LEU A 60 -2.71 -4.15 -6.87
CA LEU A 60 -1.67 -3.13 -6.85
C LEU A 60 -0.30 -3.73 -6.51
N ILE A 61 -0.22 -4.57 -5.47
CA ILE A 61 1.01 -5.26 -5.07
C ILE A 61 1.55 -6.14 -6.20
N SER A 62 0.67 -6.88 -6.87
CA SER A 62 1.06 -7.75 -7.98
C SER A 62 1.64 -6.93 -9.14
N LYS A 63 0.96 -5.85 -9.53
CA LYS A 63 1.45 -4.94 -10.57
C LYS A 63 2.77 -4.27 -10.19
N TYR A 64 2.90 -3.82 -8.95
CA TYR A 64 4.12 -3.22 -8.44
C TYR A 64 5.29 -4.22 -8.48
N LYS A 65 5.04 -5.49 -8.15
CA LYS A 65 6.05 -6.55 -8.25
C LYS A 65 6.58 -6.73 -9.67
N ASP A 66 5.72 -6.63 -10.67
CA ASP A 66 6.09 -6.83 -12.08
C ASP A 66 6.96 -5.71 -12.66
N ILE A 67 6.93 -4.51 -12.06
CA ILE A 67 7.56 -3.32 -12.62
C ILE A 67 8.65 -2.71 -11.72
N SER A 68 8.69 -3.07 -10.44
CA SER A 68 9.69 -2.54 -9.51
C SER A 68 11.03 -3.24 -9.68
N SER A 69 12.10 -2.49 -9.43
CA SER A 69 13.45 -3.04 -9.29
C SER A 69 13.67 -3.80 -7.98
N LYS A 70 12.73 -3.69 -7.03
CA LYS A 70 12.80 -4.25 -5.68
C LYS A 70 11.59 -5.17 -5.41
N PRO A 71 11.43 -6.28 -6.14
CA PRO A 71 10.25 -7.16 -6.05
C PRO A 71 10.03 -7.76 -4.66
N GLU A 72 11.06 -7.82 -3.81
CA GLU A 72 10.99 -8.22 -2.41
C GLU A 72 10.15 -7.26 -1.56
N GLN A 73 10.11 -5.96 -1.88
CA GLN A 73 9.26 -4.98 -1.18
C GLN A 73 7.77 -5.32 -1.39
N ALA A 74 7.40 -5.85 -2.57
CA ALA A 74 6.05 -6.32 -2.82
C ALA A 74 5.68 -7.50 -1.90
N ASP A 75 6.63 -8.39 -1.62
CA ASP A 75 6.42 -9.52 -0.72
C ASP A 75 6.32 -9.08 0.75
N GLU A 76 7.06 -8.04 1.16
CA GLU A 76 6.90 -7.39 2.47
C GLU A 76 5.51 -6.76 2.62
N ILE A 77 5.08 -5.97 1.63
CA ILE A 77 3.75 -5.36 1.62
C ILE A 77 2.66 -6.45 1.68
N LYS A 78 2.81 -7.54 0.92
CA LYS A 78 1.86 -8.66 0.93
C LYS A 78 1.69 -9.27 2.32
N LYS A 79 2.75 -9.37 3.12
CA LYS A 79 2.68 -9.91 4.49
C LYS A 79 1.77 -9.05 5.39
N ILE A 80 1.87 -7.73 5.30
CA ILE A 80 1.08 -6.82 6.14
C ILE A 80 -0.38 -6.68 5.69
N THR A 81 -0.73 -6.96 4.44
CA THR A 81 -2.13 -6.86 3.97
C THR A 81 -3.13 -7.77 4.70
N LYS A 82 -2.67 -8.89 5.27
CA LYS A 82 -3.51 -9.75 6.12
C LYS A 82 -4.01 -9.01 7.35
N TRP A 83 -3.20 -8.10 7.88
CA TRP A 83 -3.56 -7.24 9.00
C TRP A 83 -4.60 -6.20 8.63
N ARG A 84 -4.53 -5.62 7.42
CA ARG A 84 -5.58 -4.71 6.91
C ARG A 84 -6.96 -5.36 6.96
N ASN A 85 -7.07 -6.60 6.48
CA ASN A 85 -8.34 -7.34 6.52
C ASN A 85 -8.76 -7.68 7.95
N PHE A 86 -7.81 -8.10 8.79
CA PHE A 86 -8.10 -8.35 10.21
C PHE A 86 -8.66 -7.10 10.90
N ILE A 87 -7.98 -5.95 10.76
CA ILE A 87 -8.36 -4.70 11.42
C ILE A 87 -9.70 -4.20 10.88
N ALA A 88 -9.90 -4.19 9.56
CA ALA A 88 -11.15 -3.71 8.95
C ALA A 88 -12.38 -4.53 9.37
N HIS A 89 -12.27 -5.86 9.51
CA HIS A 89 -13.41 -6.71 9.86
C HIS A 89 -13.58 -6.93 11.37
N ASN A 90 -12.49 -6.88 12.15
CA ASN A 90 -12.52 -7.28 13.55
C ASN A 90 -12.37 -6.12 14.53
N ALA A 91 -12.01 -4.90 14.11
CA ALA A 91 -11.83 -3.81 15.05
C ALA A 91 -13.10 -3.50 15.88
N PHE A 92 -14.23 -3.36 15.18
CA PHE A 92 -15.52 -3.09 15.84
C PHE A 92 -16.03 -4.29 16.64
N ARG A 93 -15.88 -5.51 16.11
CA ARG A 93 -16.29 -6.75 16.78
C ARG A 93 -15.48 -6.98 18.06
N HIS A 94 -14.16 -6.73 18.02
CA HIS A 94 -13.27 -6.83 19.17
C HIS A 94 -13.67 -5.83 20.26
N GLU A 95 -13.88 -4.55 19.92
CA GLU A 95 -14.32 -3.54 20.90
C GLU A 95 -15.66 -3.91 21.56
N PHE A 96 -16.64 -4.37 20.77
CA PHE A 96 -17.98 -4.64 21.29
C PHE A 96 -18.05 -5.95 22.08
N LEU A 97 -17.39 -7.01 21.61
CA LEU A 97 -17.44 -8.34 22.23
C LEU A 97 -16.48 -8.50 23.41
N SER A 98 -15.34 -7.79 23.43
CA SER A 98 -14.41 -7.79 24.57
C SER A 98 -15.09 -7.29 25.86
N ARG A 99 -16.04 -6.36 25.74
CA ARG A 99 -16.85 -5.86 26.88
C ARG A 99 -17.80 -6.91 27.46
N THR A 100 -18.14 -7.95 26.69
CA THR A 100 -19.11 -8.99 27.08
C THR A 100 -18.47 -10.29 27.57
N GLY A 101 -17.14 -10.37 27.61
CA GLY A 101 -16.39 -11.55 28.05
C GLY A 101 -16.53 -12.79 27.15
N LYS A 102 -17.19 -12.66 25.99
CA LYS A 102 -17.47 -13.74 25.02
C LYS A 102 -16.81 -13.48 23.66
N SER A 103 -15.64 -12.86 23.64
CA SER A 103 -14.91 -12.59 22.41
C SER A 103 -14.12 -13.82 21.96
N PRO A 104 -14.39 -14.41 20.79
CA PRO A 104 -13.46 -15.36 20.16
C PRO A 104 -12.32 -14.65 19.41
N PHE A 105 -12.19 -13.32 19.51
CA PHE A 105 -11.33 -12.47 18.67
C PHE A 105 -9.99 -12.06 19.32
N ASP A 106 -9.62 -12.70 20.42
CA ASP A 106 -8.53 -12.33 21.35
C ASP A 106 -7.09 -12.52 20.81
N LYS A 107 -6.87 -12.51 19.49
CA LYS A 107 -5.54 -12.90 18.96
C LYS A 107 -4.52 -11.77 18.87
N HIS A 108 -4.94 -10.50 18.81
CA HIS A 108 -4.03 -9.39 18.53
C HIS A 108 -4.28 -8.19 19.44
N SER A 109 -3.22 -7.69 20.06
CA SER A 109 -3.28 -6.58 21.02
C SER A 109 -3.14 -5.21 20.32
N PRO A 110 -3.41 -4.08 21.02
CA PRO A 110 -3.08 -2.75 20.49
C PRO A 110 -1.60 -2.62 20.08
N GLU A 111 -0.69 -3.26 20.81
CA GLU A 111 0.74 -3.27 20.50
C GLU A 111 1.06 -4.00 19.19
N ASP A 112 0.33 -5.06 18.86
CA ASP A 112 0.47 -5.74 17.57
C ASP A 112 0.02 -4.84 16.41
N ILE A 113 -1.09 -4.11 16.58
CA ILE A 113 -1.54 -3.10 15.61
C ILE A 113 -0.50 -1.98 15.50
N GLY A 114 0.11 -1.55 16.61
CA GLY A 114 1.19 -0.59 16.63
C GLY A 114 2.39 -1.02 15.78
N LYS A 115 2.82 -2.29 15.89
CA LYS A 115 3.90 -2.85 15.05
C LYS A 115 3.53 -2.83 13.56
N VAL A 116 2.28 -3.19 13.24
CA VAL A 116 1.78 -3.13 11.85
C VAL A 116 1.81 -1.69 11.34
N LEU A 117 1.35 -0.72 12.12
CA LEU A 117 1.39 0.69 11.75
C LEU A 117 2.83 1.18 11.48
N THR A 118 3.77 0.82 12.36
CA THR A 118 5.20 1.14 12.16
C THR A 118 5.72 0.56 10.86
N GLU A 119 5.42 -0.72 10.59
CA GLU A 119 5.90 -1.40 9.39
C GLU A 119 5.26 -0.86 8.11
N THR A 120 3.96 -0.59 8.12
CA THR A 120 3.25 0.07 7.01
C THR A 120 3.85 1.44 6.74
N THR A 121 4.16 2.22 7.78
CA THR A 121 4.78 3.54 7.65
C THR A 121 6.19 3.45 7.05
N ARG A 122 6.99 2.48 7.50
CA ARG A 122 8.32 2.21 6.93
C ARG A 122 8.24 1.91 5.43
N LEU A 123 7.32 1.04 5.02
CA LEU A 123 7.11 0.68 3.62
C LEU A 123 6.63 1.88 2.79
N ILE A 124 5.75 2.72 3.32
CA ILE A 124 5.36 3.99 2.69
C ILE A 124 6.58 4.88 2.45
N SER A 125 7.46 5.03 3.45
CA SER A 125 8.69 5.82 3.29
C SER A 125 9.61 5.25 2.21
N CYS A 126 9.77 3.92 2.15
CA CYS A 126 10.56 3.28 1.09
C CYS A 126 10.00 3.56 -0.31
N LEU A 127 8.68 3.41 -0.48
CA LEU A 127 8.03 3.71 -1.75
C LEU A 127 8.07 5.21 -2.08
N ALA A 128 8.01 6.09 -1.08
CA ALA A 128 8.12 7.53 -1.30
C ALA A 128 9.50 7.94 -1.85
N GLU A 129 10.58 7.28 -1.43
CA GLU A 129 11.89 7.48 -2.04
C GLU A 129 11.93 6.94 -3.48
N GLU A 130 11.34 5.78 -3.75
CA GLU A 130 11.22 5.24 -5.12
C GLU A 130 10.42 6.18 -6.03
N ILE A 131 9.36 6.82 -5.52
CA ILE A 131 8.62 7.86 -6.26
C ILE A 131 9.54 8.99 -6.70
N LYS A 132 10.44 9.47 -5.82
CA LYS A 132 11.38 10.54 -6.18
C LYS A 132 12.33 10.10 -7.30
N GLU A 133 12.84 8.87 -7.22
CA GLU A 133 13.70 8.29 -8.25
C GLU A 133 12.96 8.21 -9.60
N LEU A 134 11.73 7.66 -9.61
CA LEU A 134 10.90 7.57 -10.80
C LEU A 134 10.57 8.94 -11.39
N GLN A 135 10.26 9.94 -10.55
CA GLN A 135 10.01 11.31 -11.00
C GLN A 135 11.23 11.94 -11.69
N GLN A 136 12.43 11.71 -11.17
CA GLN A 136 13.67 12.19 -11.78
C GLN A 136 13.92 11.55 -13.15
N ILE A 137 13.70 10.24 -13.26
CA ILE A 137 13.81 9.50 -14.54
C ILE A 137 12.79 10.04 -15.54
N LEU A 138 11.53 10.17 -15.14
CA LEU A 138 10.47 10.67 -16.01
C LEU A 138 10.75 12.08 -16.53
N LYS A 139 11.23 12.97 -15.66
CA LYS A 139 11.63 14.33 -16.04
C LYS A 139 12.74 14.32 -17.08
N SER A 140 13.73 13.45 -16.92
CA SER A 140 14.85 13.31 -17.85
C SER A 140 14.40 12.78 -19.21
N LEU A 141 13.50 11.79 -19.24
CA LEU A 141 12.94 11.24 -20.47
C LEU A 141 12.07 12.25 -21.24
N LYS A 142 11.30 13.08 -20.52
CA LYS A 142 10.52 14.16 -21.14
C LYS A 142 11.41 15.28 -21.68
N GLY A 143 12.48 15.63 -20.96
CA GLY A 143 13.45 16.64 -21.40
C GLY A 143 14.23 16.23 -22.66
N ASN A 144 14.57 14.95 -22.81
CA ASN A 144 15.28 14.44 -23.98
C ASN A 144 14.41 14.29 -25.25
N LYS A 145 13.09 14.45 -25.12
CA LYS A 145 12.13 14.37 -26.23
C LYS A 145 11.60 15.75 -26.68
N ALA A 146 12.00 16.82 -26.00
CA ALA A 146 11.75 18.21 -26.40
C ALA A 146 12.88 18.69 -27.32
#